data_AF-A0A2N9NGV4-F1
#
_entry.id   AF-A0A2N9NGV4-F1
#
_cell.length_a   1.000
_cell.length_b   1.000
_cell.length_c   1.000
_cell.angle_alpha   90.00
_cell.angle_beta   90.00
_cell.angle_gamma   90.00
#
_symmetry.space_group_name_H-M   'P 1'
#
loop_
_entity.id
_entity.type
_entity.pdbx_description
1 polymer ?
#
loop_
_entity_poly.entity_id
_entity_poly.type
_entity_poly.pdbx_seq_one_letter_code
_entity_poly.pdbx_strand_id
1 'polypeptide(L)'
;MKINFHIAGFLLASSIVALGQSAPQAPPETTNYTIVDRGPNHRVWQRIYTELGMGMHFMRQGLWTESSDQISLLPDGTGAAATNAQCPAFFPADIYDGVIDLATPDSPPRHLRCRPLALFYFDGTNSAQIGQLTNSTALLLPSGNEIIYTNCFSNVRCDLLVSFTRSGLQCDLIFRSAPPTPEELGMDNSSGHVRIQLLSEYFETEDPVAVSTATSSEGLSDTTFQFGGATLMPRGQAFAIGKPSQEQPDTLSVHPSGARIYKSWIHVGQRTFLCEETFYASLAEQFHELALAEPQPTHSLFAKANAAKPGQLGSSTWSLHALALPPSRAARPSAKQVQVAKADLSGQPGVLWDWQTVLSTNNMVFSGDMTWFVPSNANVNLAGTTTLEGNAVIKIAPKLPQRTTRFSKPSRSMARSSASPPAIAPA
;
A
#
# COMPACT_ATOMS: atom_id res chain seq x y z
N MET A 1 -84.86 66.50 -17.52
CA MET A 1 -85.71 65.64 -18.37
C MET A 1 -85.18 65.69 -19.80
N LYS A 2 -84.28 64.77 -20.17
CA LYS A 2 -83.91 64.51 -21.56
C LYS A 2 -83.64 63.00 -21.69
N ILE A 3 -84.53 62.39 -22.44
CA ILE A 3 -84.51 61.02 -22.93
C ILE A 3 -84.04 61.09 -24.40
N ASN A 4 -83.37 60.02 -24.84
CA ASN A 4 -83.17 59.53 -26.22
C ASN A 4 -81.77 59.58 -26.84
N PHE A 5 -81.16 58.38 -26.86
CA PHE A 5 -80.78 57.56 -28.02
C PHE A 5 -80.16 58.26 -29.24
N HIS A 6 -78.93 57.85 -29.63
CA HIS A 6 -78.75 56.84 -30.69
C HIS A 6 -77.27 56.55 -31.07
N ILE A 7 -77.05 55.27 -31.44
CA ILE A 7 -76.15 54.72 -32.46
C ILE A 7 -74.69 54.37 -32.10
N ALA A 8 -74.50 53.05 -32.12
CA ALA A 8 -73.33 52.20 -32.29
C ALA A 8 -72.06 52.79 -32.94
N GLY A 9 -70.93 52.55 -32.27
CA GLY A 9 -69.60 52.49 -32.87
C GLY A 9 -68.88 51.24 -32.36
N PHE A 10 -68.63 50.29 -33.25
CA PHE A 10 -67.89 49.06 -33.01
C PHE A 10 -66.42 49.38 -32.70
N LEU A 11 -65.91 48.96 -31.54
CA LEU A 11 -64.49 49.01 -31.19
C LEU A 11 -64.04 47.60 -30.80
N LEU A 12 -63.14 47.03 -31.60
CA LEU A 12 -62.46 45.77 -31.30
C LEU A 12 -61.64 45.93 -30.02
N ALA A 13 -62.00 45.18 -28.98
CA ALA A 13 -61.19 45.01 -27.78
C ALA A 13 -60.42 43.68 -27.87
N SER A 14 -59.10 43.77 -28.06
CA SER A 14 -58.18 42.64 -27.94
C SER A 14 -58.14 42.15 -26.50
N SER A 15 -58.42 40.87 -26.27
CA SER A 15 -58.27 40.23 -24.97
C SER A 15 -56.78 39.98 -24.68
N ILE A 16 -56.19 40.68 -23.71
CA ILE A 16 -54.91 40.28 -23.13
C ILE A 16 -55.22 39.24 -22.06
N VAL A 17 -54.87 37.99 -22.32
CA VAL A 17 -54.83 36.93 -21.31
C VAL A 17 -53.65 37.22 -20.39
N ALA A 18 -53.93 37.59 -19.14
CA ALA A 18 -52.91 37.65 -18.10
C ALA A 18 -52.49 36.21 -17.74
N LEU A 19 -51.31 35.79 -18.18
CA LEU A 19 -50.65 34.60 -17.67
C LEU A 19 -50.33 34.85 -16.19
N GLY A 20 -51.03 34.16 -15.30
CA GLY A 20 -50.70 34.13 -13.87
C GLY A 20 -49.28 33.58 -13.71
N GLN A 21 -48.37 34.41 -13.20
CA GLN A 21 -47.04 33.96 -12.78
C GLN A 21 -47.21 33.07 -11.55
N SER A 22 -47.02 31.77 -11.72
CA SER A 22 -46.77 30.86 -10.61
C SER A 22 -45.48 31.30 -9.92
N ALA A 23 -45.57 31.63 -8.63
CA ALA A 23 -44.40 31.94 -7.81
C ALA A 23 -43.38 30.78 -7.89
N PRO A 24 -42.06 31.07 -7.95
CA PRO A 24 -41.05 30.03 -7.92
C PRO A 24 -41.20 29.21 -6.64
N GLN A 25 -41.41 27.91 -6.79
CA GLN A 25 -41.40 26.97 -5.67
C GLN A 25 -40.01 27.03 -5.03
N ALA A 26 -39.95 27.33 -3.74
CA ALA A 26 -38.68 27.39 -3.01
C ALA A 26 -37.93 26.06 -3.19
N PRO A 27 -36.60 26.09 -3.41
CA PRO A 27 -35.81 24.85 -3.49
C PRO A 27 -36.06 24.02 -2.23
N PRO A 28 -36.17 22.68 -2.34
CA PRO A 28 -36.35 21.83 -1.18
C PRO A 28 -35.23 22.11 -0.17
N GLU A 29 -35.60 22.30 1.09
CA GLU A 29 -34.64 22.51 2.18
C GLU A 29 -33.60 21.37 2.14
N THR A 30 -32.32 21.73 2.10
CA THR A 30 -31.21 20.78 2.27
C THR A 30 -31.35 20.11 3.63
N THR A 31 -31.90 18.90 3.65
CA THR A 31 -31.89 18.05 4.85
C THR A 31 -30.43 17.72 5.17
N ASN A 32 -29.88 18.33 6.22
CA ASN A 32 -28.56 18.00 6.71
C ASN A 32 -28.54 16.52 7.14
N TYR A 33 -27.86 15.67 6.39
CA TYR A 33 -27.66 14.28 6.77
C TYR A 33 -26.69 14.20 7.95
N THR A 34 -26.99 13.32 8.91
CA THR A 34 -26.15 13.12 10.10
C THR A 34 -25.64 11.68 10.17
N ILE A 35 -24.47 11.51 10.78
CA ILE A 35 -23.89 10.19 11.05
C ILE A 35 -24.53 9.66 12.34
N VAL A 36 -25.17 8.50 12.27
CA VAL A 36 -25.89 7.88 13.40
C VAL A 36 -25.14 6.71 14.04
N ASP A 37 -24.18 6.14 13.32
CA ASP A 37 -23.31 5.06 13.83
C ASP A 37 -21.93 5.11 13.18
N ARG A 38 -20.91 4.62 13.90
CA ARG A 38 -19.53 4.46 13.43
C ARG A 38 -19.00 3.13 13.93
N GLY A 39 -18.24 2.45 13.08
CA GLY A 39 -17.40 1.32 13.46
C GLY A 39 -15.99 1.48 12.90
N PRO A 40 -15.13 0.46 13.05
CA PRO A 40 -13.75 0.56 12.59
C PRO A 40 -13.69 0.91 11.09
N ASN A 41 -14.50 0.22 10.29
CA ASN A 41 -14.42 0.27 8.83
C ASN A 41 -15.68 0.87 8.16
N HIS A 42 -16.55 1.54 8.94
CA HIS A 42 -17.80 2.08 8.43
C HIS A 42 -18.31 3.31 9.18
N ARG A 43 -19.21 4.06 8.53
CA ARG A 43 -20.16 4.99 9.19
C ARG A 43 -21.53 4.89 8.55
N VAL A 44 -22.58 5.09 9.34
CA VAL A 44 -23.98 5.02 8.87
C VAL A 44 -24.53 6.42 8.74
N TRP A 45 -24.96 6.77 7.53
CA TRP A 45 -25.64 8.03 7.23
C TRP A 45 -27.15 7.84 7.41
N GLN A 46 -27.75 8.71 8.22
CA GLN A 46 -29.15 8.62 8.60
C GLN A 46 -30.07 8.44 7.37
N ARG A 47 -30.71 7.27 7.28
CA ARG A 47 -31.73 6.92 6.27
C ARG A 47 -31.23 6.88 4.81
N ILE A 48 -29.92 6.77 4.55
CA ILE A 48 -29.41 6.71 3.17
C ILE A 48 -28.59 5.46 2.90
N TYR A 49 -27.44 5.30 3.56
CA TYR A 49 -26.47 4.25 3.26
C TYR A 49 -25.45 4.06 4.39
N THR A 50 -24.80 2.91 4.38
CA THR A 50 -23.58 2.65 5.16
C THR A 50 -22.37 2.88 4.27
N GLU A 51 -21.53 3.84 4.64
CA GLU A 51 -20.25 4.11 3.98
C GLU A 51 -19.21 3.11 4.49
N LEU A 52 -18.46 2.51 3.58
CA LEU A 52 -17.40 1.54 3.89
C LEU A 52 -16.01 2.05 3.51
N GLY A 53 -15.05 1.80 4.38
CA GLY A 53 -13.64 2.06 4.14
C GLY A 53 -12.77 1.46 5.24
N MET A 54 -11.69 0.79 4.87
CA MET A 54 -10.76 0.19 5.82
C MET A 54 -10.05 1.29 6.60
N GLY A 55 -9.97 1.11 7.92
CA GLY A 55 -9.25 2.04 8.78
C GLY A 55 -9.96 3.38 9.00
N MET A 56 -11.25 3.51 8.69
CA MET A 56 -11.98 4.80 8.78
C MET A 56 -11.92 5.43 10.17
N HIS A 57 -12.05 4.62 11.21
CA HIS A 57 -12.05 5.09 12.59
C HIS A 57 -11.12 4.26 13.46
N PHE A 58 -10.57 4.87 14.51
CA PHE A 58 -9.83 4.22 15.57
C PHE A 58 -10.53 4.45 16.91
N MET A 59 -10.30 3.55 17.87
CA MET A 59 -10.92 3.63 19.19
C MET A 59 -10.13 4.58 20.08
N ARG A 60 -10.76 5.65 20.56
CA ARG A 60 -10.18 6.58 21.54
C ARG A 60 -11.16 6.75 22.69
N GLN A 61 -10.73 6.38 23.90
CA GLN A 61 -11.55 6.50 25.12
C GLN A 61 -12.95 5.84 24.98
N GLY A 62 -13.01 4.69 24.29
CA GLY A 62 -14.26 3.97 24.06
C GLY A 62 -15.16 4.53 22.95
N LEU A 63 -14.69 5.54 22.20
CA LEU A 63 -15.43 6.16 21.09
C LEU A 63 -14.68 5.99 19.77
N TRP A 64 -15.42 5.68 18.71
CA TRP A 64 -14.90 5.67 17.35
C TRP A 64 -14.63 7.09 16.86
N THR A 65 -13.36 7.39 16.62
CA THR A 65 -12.85 8.69 16.15
C THR A 65 -12.28 8.54 14.75
N GLU A 66 -12.45 9.53 13.88
CA GLU A 66 -11.89 9.50 12.52
C GLU A 66 -10.38 9.27 12.53
N SER A 67 -9.91 8.31 11.74
CA SER A 67 -8.48 8.07 11.55
C SER A 67 -7.85 9.11 10.64
N SER A 68 -6.55 9.30 10.81
CA SER A 68 -5.68 10.15 10.01
C SER A 68 -4.46 9.36 9.55
N ASP A 69 -3.92 9.71 8.39
CA ASP A 69 -2.65 9.19 7.87
C ASP A 69 -1.45 10.07 8.27
N GLN A 70 -1.67 11.12 9.06
CA GLN A 70 -0.63 12.07 9.42
C GLN A 70 0.35 11.48 10.44
N ILE A 71 1.63 11.61 10.12
CA ILE A 71 2.77 11.26 10.96
C ILE A 71 3.20 12.51 11.74
N SER A 72 3.37 12.35 13.05
CA SER A 72 3.84 13.40 13.96
C SER A 72 5.23 13.10 14.48
N LEU A 73 6.08 14.12 14.56
CA LEU A 73 7.39 14.02 15.19
C LEU A 73 7.23 13.84 16.70
N LEU A 74 8.02 12.95 17.30
CA LEU A 74 8.02 12.81 18.76
C LEU A 74 8.76 13.98 19.42
N PRO A 75 8.29 14.48 20.58
CA PRO A 75 8.91 15.63 21.25
C PRO A 75 10.37 15.41 21.65
N ASP A 76 10.76 14.17 21.92
CA ASP A 76 12.14 13.78 22.28
C ASP A 76 13.05 13.60 21.06
N GLY A 77 12.50 13.71 19.84
CA GLY A 77 13.21 13.55 18.57
C GLY A 77 13.61 12.11 18.26
N THR A 78 13.29 11.13 19.10
CA THR A 78 13.73 9.73 18.95
C THR A 78 13.12 9.01 17.74
N GLY A 79 12.05 9.58 17.18
CA GLY A 79 11.34 9.07 16.03
C GLY A 79 10.16 9.92 15.65
N ALA A 80 9.31 9.35 14.80
CA ALA A 80 8.01 9.88 14.44
C ALA A 80 6.96 8.78 14.64
N ALA A 81 5.69 9.17 14.77
CA ALA A 81 4.61 8.22 14.98
C ALA A 81 3.32 8.66 14.30
N ALA A 82 2.58 7.68 13.78
CA ALA A 82 1.18 7.85 13.39
C ALA A 82 0.31 7.12 14.43
N THR A 83 -0.40 7.88 15.26
CA THR A 83 -1.13 7.34 16.43
C THR A 83 -2.65 7.42 16.30
N ASN A 84 -3.15 8.16 15.32
CA ASN A 84 -4.58 8.37 15.08
C ASN A 84 -5.09 7.42 13.99
N ALA A 85 -4.83 6.12 14.13
CA ALA A 85 -5.25 5.09 13.17
C ALA A 85 -5.48 3.76 13.89
N GLN A 86 -6.17 2.82 13.24
CA GLN A 86 -6.36 1.47 13.78
C GLN A 86 -5.05 0.70 13.92
N CYS A 87 -4.11 0.94 13.01
CA CYS A 87 -2.77 0.39 13.05
C CYS A 87 -1.78 1.53 13.32
N PRO A 88 -1.56 1.91 14.59
CA PRO A 88 -0.56 2.93 14.88
C PRO A 88 0.84 2.44 14.49
N ALA A 89 1.67 3.35 14.02
CA ALA A 89 3.02 3.07 13.55
C ALA A 89 4.06 3.98 14.20
N PHE A 90 5.25 3.45 14.45
CA PHE A 90 6.44 4.18 14.88
C PHE A 90 7.55 4.04 13.84
N PHE A 91 8.23 5.17 13.61
CA PHE A 91 9.32 5.32 12.65
C PHE A 91 10.57 5.80 13.41
N PRO A 92 11.67 5.03 13.41
CA PRO A 92 12.86 5.40 14.16
C PRO A 92 13.59 6.59 13.51
N ALA A 93 14.25 7.43 14.31
CA ALA A 93 15.07 8.52 13.77
C ALA A 93 16.27 8.04 12.93
N ASP A 94 16.79 6.84 13.20
CA ASP A 94 17.77 6.16 12.37
C ASP A 94 17.36 4.70 12.13
N ILE A 95 17.24 4.31 10.86
CA ILE A 95 16.78 2.96 10.48
C ILE A 95 17.80 1.86 10.82
N TYR A 96 19.08 2.20 10.96
CA TYR A 96 20.15 1.23 11.28
C TYR A 96 20.17 0.83 12.76
N ASP A 97 19.84 1.77 13.66
CA ASP A 97 19.79 1.48 15.09
C ASP A 97 18.37 1.16 15.58
N GLY A 98 17.33 1.75 14.98
CA GLY A 98 15.94 1.50 15.33
C GLY A 98 15.25 0.46 14.46
N VAL A 99 13.95 0.27 14.67
CA VAL A 99 13.06 -0.59 13.86
C VAL A 99 11.75 0.15 13.62
N ILE A 100 11.17 -0.05 12.44
CA ILE A 100 9.80 0.36 12.15
C ILE A 100 8.88 -0.58 12.93
N ASP A 101 7.92 -0.04 13.69
CA ASP A 101 6.95 -0.82 14.46
C ASP A 101 5.54 -0.48 14.01
N LEU A 102 4.82 -1.46 13.48
CA LEU A 102 3.39 -1.35 13.15
C LEU A 102 2.59 -2.24 14.09
N ALA A 103 1.66 -1.64 14.84
CA ALA A 103 0.71 -2.40 15.65
C ALA A 103 -0.50 -2.86 14.81
N THR A 104 -0.93 -4.09 15.01
CA THR A 104 -2.19 -4.62 14.48
C THR A 104 -3.38 -4.09 15.29
N PRO A 105 -4.62 -4.10 14.74
CA PRO A 105 -5.79 -3.61 15.46
C PRO A 105 -6.34 -4.60 16.51
N ASP A 106 -5.60 -5.67 16.83
CA ASP A 106 -6.00 -6.68 17.80
C ASP A 106 -5.99 -6.11 19.23
N SER A 107 -6.68 -6.80 20.15
CA SER A 107 -6.68 -6.48 21.57
C SER A 107 -6.28 -7.73 22.38
N PRO A 108 -5.06 -7.79 22.96
CA PRO A 108 -3.97 -6.81 22.84
C PRO A 108 -3.36 -6.74 21.43
N PRO A 109 -2.70 -5.63 21.06
CA PRO A 109 -2.09 -5.47 19.73
C PRO A 109 -0.91 -6.44 19.54
N ARG A 110 -0.74 -6.90 18.31
CA ARG A 110 0.48 -7.58 17.86
C ARG A 110 1.36 -6.58 17.13
N HIS A 111 2.67 -6.79 17.14
CA HIS A 111 3.63 -5.83 16.58
C HIS A 111 4.40 -6.46 15.43
N LEU A 112 4.47 -5.76 14.30
CA LEU A 112 5.36 -6.05 13.19
C LEU A 112 6.54 -5.09 13.32
N ARG A 113 7.63 -5.55 13.94
CA ARG A 113 8.84 -4.75 14.14
C ARG A 113 9.91 -5.20 13.18
N CYS A 114 10.30 -4.34 12.25
CA CYS A 114 11.26 -4.72 11.22
C CYS A 114 12.18 -3.59 10.79
N ARG A 115 13.27 -3.99 10.13
CA ARG A 115 14.09 -3.13 9.28
C ARG A 115 14.75 -3.97 8.18
N PRO A 116 15.12 -3.36 7.04
CA PRO A 116 15.94 -4.03 6.05
C PRO A 116 17.28 -4.46 6.65
N LEU A 117 17.88 -5.55 6.16
CA LEU A 117 19.19 -6.01 6.61
C LEU A 117 20.23 -5.88 5.50
N ALA A 118 19.97 -6.53 4.36
CA ALA A 118 20.93 -6.65 3.28
C ALA A 118 20.25 -7.09 1.99
N LEU A 119 20.94 -6.80 0.89
CA LEU A 119 20.61 -7.20 -0.47
C LEU A 119 21.59 -8.27 -0.93
N PHE A 120 21.09 -9.28 -1.63
CA PHE A 120 21.89 -10.38 -2.16
C PHE A 120 21.51 -10.73 -3.60
N TYR A 121 22.46 -11.30 -4.33
CA TYR A 121 22.17 -12.22 -5.41
C TYR A 121 22.24 -13.66 -4.93
N PHE A 122 21.42 -14.53 -5.55
CA PHE A 122 21.36 -15.96 -5.26
C PHE A 122 21.07 -16.76 -6.52
N ASP A 123 21.95 -17.71 -6.87
CA ASP A 123 21.81 -18.59 -8.04
C ASP A 123 21.15 -19.95 -7.70
N GLY A 124 20.67 -20.12 -6.46
CA GLY A 124 20.18 -21.41 -5.96
C GLY A 124 21.24 -22.21 -5.18
N THR A 125 22.52 -21.89 -5.34
CA THR A 125 23.65 -22.53 -4.65
C THR A 125 24.53 -21.52 -3.91
N ASN A 126 24.94 -20.45 -4.61
CA ASN A 126 25.83 -19.41 -4.13
C ASN A 126 25.07 -18.11 -3.89
N SER A 127 25.52 -17.37 -2.87
CA SER A 127 25.02 -16.04 -2.57
C SER A 127 26.14 -15.00 -2.63
N ALA A 128 25.83 -13.81 -3.16
CA ALA A 128 26.72 -12.66 -3.15
C ALA A 128 26.01 -11.46 -2.52
N GLN A 129 26.57 -10.86 -1.47
CA GLN A 129 26.01 -9.65 -0.86
C GLN A 129 26.31 -8.43 -1.73
N ILE A 130 25.27 -7.67 -2.09
CA ILE A 130 25.40 -6.48 -2.95
C ILE A 130 25.18 -5.18 -2.20
N GLY A 131 24.54 -5.24 -1.03
CA GLY A 131 24.38 -4.08 -0.15
C GLY A 131 23.99 -4.49 1.25
N GLN A 132 24.29 -3.63 2.23
CA GLN A 132 23.93 -3.83 3.63
C GLN A 132 23.36 -2.55 4.21
N LEU A 133 22.36 -2.67 5.08
CA LEU A 133 21.80 -1.52 5.78
C LEU A 133 22.91 -0.76 6.50
N THR A 134 22.90 0.56 6.32
CA THR A 134 23.77 1.52 7.01
C THR A 134 22.93 2.67 7.59
N ASN A 135 23.55 3.50 8.42
CA ASN A 135 22.88 4.58 9.12
C ASN A 135 22.24 5.58 8.14
N SER A 136 20.96 5.86 8.34
CA SER A 136 20.24 6.88 7.58
C SER A 136 19.20 7.53 8.47
N THR A 137 19.18 8.86 8.44
CA THR A 137 18.28 9.66 9.28
C THR A 137 16.92 9.79 8.60
N ALA A 138 15.85 9.60 9.36
CA ALA A 138 14.49 9.78 8.87
C ALA A 138 14.21 11.23 8.43
N LEU A 139 13.61 11.37 7.26
CA LEU A 139 13.06 12.63 6.76
C LEU A 139 11.54 12.48 6.57
N LEU A 140 10.74 13.27 7.29
CA LEU A 140 9.30 13.41 7.05
C LEU A 140 9.06 14.26 5.80
N LEU A 141 8.40 13.68 4.80
CA LEU A 141 8.10 14.37 3.55
C LEU A 141 6.96 15.39 3.72
N PRO A 142 6.87 16.41 2.83
CA PRO A 142 5.82 17.44 2.89
C PRO A 142 4.38 16.91 2.81
N SER A 143 4.18 15.68 2.30
CA SER A 143 2.90 14.98 2.28
C SER A 143 2.35 14.70 3.69
N GLY A 144 3.22 14.66 4.70
CA GLY A 144 2.86 14.46 6.10
C GLY A 144 2.57 13.00 6.48
N ASN A 145 2.53 12.08 5.51
CA ASN A 145 2.25 10.66 5.73
C ASN A 145 3.38 9.74 5.23
N GLU A 146 4.55 10.30 4.89
CA GLU A 146 5.66 9.54 4.32
C GLU A 146 6.98 9.88 5.01
N ILE A 147 7.76 8.86 5.34
CA ILE A 147 9.12 8.98 5.88
C ILE A 147 10.09 8.37 4.87
N ILE A 148 11.17 9.07 4.55
CA ILE A 148 12.24 8.55 3.71
C ILE A 148 13.57 8.46 4.48
N TYR A 149 14.26 7.34 4.32
CA TYR A 149 15.65 7.13 4.75
C TYR A 149 16.53 7.08 3.50
N THR A 150 17.21 8.18 3.20
CA THR A 150 17.99 8.30 1.97
C THR A 150 19.31 7.53 2.06
N ASN A 151 19.72 6.91 0.95
CA ASN A 151 20.98 6.18 0.80
C ASN A 151 21.30 5.27 2.01
N CYS A 152 20.33 4.46 2.41
CA CYS A 152 20.37 3.64 3.61
C CYS A 152 21.08 2.29 3.41
N PHE A 153 21.70 2.04 2.25
CA PHE A 153 22.50 0.85 1.97
C PHE A 153 23.94 1.23 1.61
N SER A 154 24.89 0.39 2.02
CA SER A 154 26.26 0.42 1.52
C SER A 154 26.33 -0.22 0.13
N ASN A 155 27.31 0.20 -0.67
CA ASN A 155 27.67 -0.35 -1.99
C ASN A 155 26.62 -0.21 -3.11
N VAL A 156 25.37 0.11 -2.78
CA VAL A 156 24.31 0.45 -3.72
C VAL A 156 23.49 1.63 -3.17
N ARG A 157 23.20 2.63 -4.02
CA ARG A 157 22.42 3.79 -3.60
C ARG A 157 20.94 3.40 -3.55
N CYS A 158 20.44 3.16 -2.34
CA CYS A 158 19.03 2.83 -2.11
C CYS A 158 18.41 3.73 -1.06
N ASP A 159 17.21 4.21 -1.33
CA ASP A 159 16.37 4.86 -0.33
C ASP A 159 15.34 3.87 0.22
N LEU A 160 14.92 4.04 1.47
CA LEU A 160 13.75 3.37 2.03
C LEU A 160 12.64 4.40 2.21
N LEU A 161 11.57 4.31 1.43
CA LEU A 161 10.38 5.14 1.56
C LEU A 161 9.30 4.35 2.30
N VAL A 162 8.78 4.92 3.38
CA VAL A 162 7.72 4.31 4.18
C VAL A 162 6.50 5.21 4.12
N SER A 163 5.44 4.74 3.46
CA SER A 163 4.19 5.46 3.28
C SER A 163 3.13 4.91 4.23
N PHE A 164 2.56 5.79 5.05
CA PHE A 164 1.50 5.45 5.99
C PHE A 164 0.14 5.82 5.43
N THR A 165 -0.84 4.95 5.66
CA THR A 165 -2.25 5.19 5.34
C THR A 165 -3.11 4.80 6.54
N ARG A 166 -4.35 5.27 6.56
CA ARG A 166 -5.35 4.83 7.56
C ARG A 166 -5.56 3.31 7.58
N SER A 167 -5.29 2.64 6.46
CA SER A 167 -5.52 1.20 6.27
C SER A 167 -4.27 0.33 6.36
N GLY A 168 -3.09 0.89 6.67
CA GLY A 168 -1.86 0.11 6.75
C GLY A 168 -0.62 0.89 6.33
N LEU A 169 0.48 0.16 6.13
CA LEU A 169 1.82 0.68 5.89
C LEU A 169 2.40 0.08 4.62
N GLN A 170 3.04 0.89 3.77
CA GLN A 170 3.83 0.46 2.63
C GLN A 170 5.30 0.80 2.88
N CYS A 171 6.20 -0.12 2.52
CA CYS A 171 7.64 0.01 2.67
C CYS A 171 8.29 -0.30 1.32
N ASP A 172 8.86 0.73 0.72
CA ASP A 172 9.43 0.71 -0.62
C ASP A 172 10.96 0.87 -0.52
N LEU A 173 11.70 -0.14 -0.96
CA LEU A 173 13.12 0.03 -1.25
C LEU A 173 13.27 0.57 -2.67
N ILE A 174 13.89 1.73 -2.80
CA ILE A 174 14.08 2.40 -4.09
C ILE A 174 15.55 2.35 -4.46
N PHE A 175 15.90 1.57 -5.47
CA PHE A 175 17.20 1.64 -6.11
C PHE A 175 17.30 2.98 -6.85
N ARG A 176 18.18 3.85 -6.37
CA ARG A 176 18.53 5.12 -7.03
C ARG A 176 19.68 4.98 -7.99
N SER A 177 20.33 3.82 -8.00
CA SER A 177 21.44 3.52 -8.88
C SER A 177 21.41 2.03 -9.18
N ALA A 178 21.82 1.62 -10.38
CA ALA A 178 21.84 0.20 -10.74
C ALA A 178 22.80 -0.57 -9.82
N PRO A 179 22.40 -1.72 -9.23
CA PRO A 179 23.34 -2.58 -8.52
C PRO A 179 24.39 -3.15 -9.49
N PRO A 180 25.54 -3.65 -8.99
CA PRO A 180 26.47 -4.42 -9.82
C PRO A 180 25.75 -5.58 -10.50
N THR A 181 26.16 -5.95 -11.71
CA THR A 181 25.59 -7.13 -12.39
C THR A 181 25.99 -8.42 -11.65
N PRO A 182 25.20 -9.52 -11.76
CA PRO A 182 25.63 -10.82 -11.24
C PRO A 182 27.01 -11.25 -11.74
N GLU A 183 27.31 -10.97 -13.02
CA GLU A 183 28.56 -11.31 -13.68
C GLU A 183 29.76 -10.55 -13.10
N GLU A 184 29.58 -9.28 -12.70
CA GLU A 184 30.60 -8.50 -11.99
C GLU A 184 31.01 -9.12 -10.64
N LEU A 185 30.12 -9.90 -10.04
CA LEU A 185 30.37 -10.64 -8.81
C LEU A 185 30.81 -12.09 -9.05
N GLY A 186 30.98 -12.48 -10.31
CA GLY A 186 31.40 -13.82 -10.71
C GLY A 186 30.31 -14.87 -10.67
N MET A 187 29.03 -14.47 -10.71
CA MET A 187 27.89 -15.38 -10.80
C MET A 187 27.52 -15.62 -12.27
N ASP A 188 27.21 -16.86 -12.61
CA ASP A 188 26.70 -17.21 -13.95
C ASP A 188 25.20 -16.93 -14.02
N ASN A 189 24.82 -15.93 -14.80
CA ASN A 189 23.42 -15.58 -15.05
C ASN A 189 22.99 -15.87 -16.51
N SER A 190 23.75 -16.68 -17.25
CA SER A 190 23.46 -17.03 -18.64
C SER A 190 22.09 -17.71 -18.82
N SER A 191 21.61 -18.43 -17.81
CA SER A 191 20.29 -19.09 -17.79
C SER A 191 19.20 -18.28 -17.08
N GLY A 192 19.47 -17.03 -16.68
CA GLY A 192 18.47 -16.11 -16.11
C GLY A 192 17.92 -16.49 -14.73
N HIS A 193 18.53 -17.49 -14.08
CA HIS A 193 18.06 -18.06 -12.81
C HIS A 193 18.52 -17.30 -11.56
N VAL A 194 19.45 -16.34 -11.71
CA VAL A 194 19.93 -15.55 -10.58
C VAL A 194 18.81 -14.68 -10.04
N ARG A 195 18.58 -14.78 -8.74
CA ARG A 195 17.59 -14.00 -8.00
C ARG A 195 18.27 -12.85 -7.29
N ILE A 196 17.63 -11.70 -7.30
CA ILE A 196 17.93 -10.62 -6.37
C ILE A 196 17.02 -10.78 -5.15
N GLN A 197 17.57 -10.58 -3.96
CA GLN A 197 16.88 -10.81 -2.69
C GLN A 197 17.05 -9.61 -1.75
N LEU A 198 15.97 -9.20 -1.11
CA LEU A 198 15.97 -8.29 0.04
C LEU A 198 15.60 -9.09 1.29
N LEU A 199 16.49 -9.07 2.28
CA LEU A 199 16.20 -9.60 3.61
C LEU A 199 15.81 -8.45 4.53
N SER A 200 14.61 -8.53 5.11
CA SER A 200 14.18 -7.66 6.21
C SER A 200 14.11 -8.48 7.49
N GLU A 201 14.80 -8.05 8.54
CA GLU A 201 14.81 -8.72 9.85
C GLU A 201 13.60 -8.28 10.67
N TYR A 202 12.91 -9.25 11.26
CA TYR A 202 11.78 -9.03 12.15
C TYR A 202 12.16 -9.38 13.58
N PHE A 203 11.76 -8.50 14.51
CA PHE A 203 12.13 -8.55 15.92
C PHE A 203 10.87 -8.74 16.75
N GLU A 204 10.86 -9.72 17.65
CA GLU A 204 9.74 -9.93 18.59
C GLU A 204 8.35 -9.94 17.90
N THR A 205 8.32 -10.33 16.64
CA THR A 205 7.13 -10.39 15.80
C THR A 205 6.64 -11.81 15.78
N GLU A 206 5.37 -12.02 16.13
CA GLU A 206 4.76 -13.34 16.05
C GLU A 206 4.69 -13.82 14.60
N ASP A 207 4.92 -15.11 14.39
CA ASP A 207 4.88 -15.70 13.05
C ASP A 207 3.51 -15.47 12.39
N PRO A 208 3.47 -15.00 11.13
CA PRO A 208 2.22 -14.81 10.42
C PRO A 208 1.59 -16.14 10.01
N VAL A 209 0.28 -16.10 9.81
CA VAL A 209 -0.46 -17.19 9.17
C VAL A 209 -0.38 -17.02 7.66
N ALA A 210 0.01 -18.08 6.93
CA ALA A 210 -0.08 -18.12 5.48
C ALA A 210 -1.55 -18.32 5.05
N VAL A 211 -2.16 -17.32 4.43
CA VAL A 211 -3.59 -17.36 4.03
C VAL A 211 -3.76 -17.76 2.57
N SER A 212 -2.76 -17.50 1.75
CA SER A 212 -2.73 -17.92 0.35
C SER A 212 -1.29 -18.05 -0.11
N THR A 213 -0.95 -19.18 -0.73
CA THR A 213 0.36 -19.41 -1.33
C THR A 213 0.17 -19.79 -2.79
N ALA A 214 0.86 -19.09 -3.68
CA ALA A 214 0.95 -19.46 -5.09
C ALA A 214 2.41 -19.67 -5.48
N THR A 215 2.68 -20.75 -6.19
CA THR A 215 4.01 -21.03 -6.71
C THR A 215 4.08 -20.62 -8.18
N SER A 216 5.15 -19.95 -8.60
CA SER A 216 5.41 -19.67 -10.01
C SER A 216 5.76 -20.97 -10.75
N SER A 217 5.67 -20.93 -12.08
CA SER A 217 6.19 -22.00 -12.95
C SER A 217 7.69 -22.28 -12.72
N GLU A 218 8.41 -21.31 -12.16
CA GLU A 218 9.85 -21.35 -11.89
C GLU A 218 10.15 -21.72 -10.43
N GLY A 219 9.14 -22.14 -9.66
CA GLY A 219 9.32 -22.68 -8.30
C GLY A 219 9.35 -21.65 -7.17
N LEU A 220 9.17 -20.36 -7.45
CA LEU A 220 9.12 -19.32 -6.41
C LEU A 220 7.74 -19.26 -5.76
N SER A 221 7.71 -19.33 -4.43
CA SER A 221 6.47 -19.27 -3.65
C SER A 221 6.15 -17.84 -3.24
N ASP A 222 4.92 -17.41 -3.50
CA ASP A 222 4.40 -16.10 -3.15
C ASP A 222 3.25 -16.26 -2.15
N THR A 223 3.54 -15.93 -0.89
CA THR A 223 2.60 -16.10 0.22
C THR A 223 2.03 -14.77 0.65
N THR A 224 0.70 -14.70 0.74
CA THR A 224 0.01 -13.65 1.48
C THR A 224 0.01 -14.02 2.96
N PHE A 225 0.67 -13.19 3.75
CA PHE A 225 0.78 -13.36 5.20
C PHE A 225 -0.32 -12.61 5.92
N GLN A 226 -0.82 -13.18 7.01
CA GLN A 226 -1.74 -12.52 7.92
C GLN A 226 -1.10 -12.40 9.29
N PHE A 227 -1.09 -11.18 9.80
CA PHE A 227 -0.64 -10.84 11.14
C PHE A 227 -1.88 -10.49 11.97
N GLY A 228 -2.12 -11.24 13.03
CA GLY A 228 -3.32 -11.06 13.85
C GLY A 228 -4.62 -11.30 13.10
N GLY A 229 -5.70 -10.64 13.51
CA GLY A 229 -7.05 -10.90 12.98
C GLY A 229 -7.36 -10.25 11.64
N ALA A 230 -6.76 -9.09 11.34
CA ALA A 230 -7.21 -8.21 10.25
C ALA A 230 -6.10 -7.63 9.37
N THR A 231 -4.82 -7.77 9.75
CA THR A 231 -3.69 -7.20 9.00
C THR A 231 -3.13 -8.22 8.01
N LEU A 232 -3.25 -7.94 6.72
CA LEU A 232 -2.70 -8.76 5.65
C LEU A 232 -1.46 -8.10 5.06
N MET A 233 -0.46 -8.90 4.71
CA MET A 233 0.65 -8.51 3.86
C MET A 233 0.47 -9.21 2.51
N PRO A 234 -0.13 -8.54 1.51
CA PRO A 234 -0.34 -9.09 0.19
C PRO A 234 0.98 -9.17 -0.61
N ARG A 235 0.85 -9.69 -1.82
CA ARG A 235 1.92 -9.80 -2.81
C ARG A 235 2.50 -8.42 -3.16
N GLY A 236 3.80 -8.37 -3.42
CA GLY A 236 4.47 -7.13 -3.86
C GLY A 236 4.83 -7.12 -5.34
N GLN A 237 5.25 -5.96 -5.80
CA GLN A 237 5.71 -5.69 -7.15
C GLN A 237 6.98 -4.82 -7.11
N ALA A 238 7.75 -4.89 -8.20
CA ALA A 238 8.86 -3.99 -8.45
C ALA A 238 8.72 -3.36 -9.83
N PHE A 239 8.96 -2.06 -9.96
CA PHE A 239 8.79 -1.32 -11.22
C PHE A 239 9.59 -0.02 -11.22
N ALA A 240 9.85 0.54 -12.41
CA ALA A 240 10.54 1.83 -12.55
C ALA A 240 9.62 3.01 -12.15
N ILE A 241 10.20 4.01 -11.49
CA ILE A 241 9.54 5.26 -11.07
C ILE A 241 10.32 6.48 -11.56
N GLY A 242 9.68 7.66 -11.53
CA GLY A 242 10.34 8.94 -11.80
C GLY A 242 10.75 9.20 -13.25
N LYS A 243 10.25 8.43 -14.23
CA LYS A 243 10.40 8.77 -15.66
C LYS A 243 9.60 10.04 -15.97
N PRO A 244 10.19 11.07 -16.61
CA PRO A 244 9.43 12.16 -17.18
C PRO A 244 8.75 11.65 -18.46
N SER A 245 7.57 11.04 -18.36
CA SER A 245 6.76 10.75 -19.55
C SER A 245 6.22 12.07 -20.09
N GLN A 246 6.70 12.48 -21.27
CA GLN A 246 6.04 13.44 -22.17
C GLN A 246 4.70 12.89 -22.72
N GLU A 247 4.35 11.65 -22.39
CA GLU A 247 3.08 11.05 -22.74
C GLU A 247 2.21 10.95 -21.49
N GLN A 248 1.11 11.69 -21.56
CA GLN A 248 -0.06 11.59 -20.70
C GLN A 248 -0.35 10.12 -20.38
N PRO A 249 -0.58 9.75 -19.10
CA PRO A 249 -0.87 8.36 -18.76
C PRO A 249 -2.21 7.99 -19.42
N ASP A 250 -2.13 7.25 -20.51
CA ASP A 250 -3.30 6.71 -21.19
C ASP A 250 -3.98 5.75 -20.21
N THR A 251 -5.20 6.11 -19.80
CA THR A 251 -5.94 5.50 -18.68
C THR A 251 -6.45 4.08 -18.97
N LEU A 252 -5.88 3.41 -19.97
CA LEU A 252 -6.20 2.06 -20.42
C LEU A 252 -4.99 1.12 -20.49
N SER A 253 -3.78 1.60 -20.20
CA SER A 253 -2.58 0.76 -20.09
C SER A 253 -2.55 0.06 -18.73
N VAL A 254 -3.14 -1.12 -18.70
CA VAL A 254 -3.11 -2.08 -17.59
C VAL A 254 -1.65 -2.50 -17.34
N HIS A 255 -1.08 -1.95 -16.26
CA HIS A 255 0.23 -2.21 -15.64
C HIS A 255 1.48 -1.60 -16.31
N PRO A 256 2.34 -0.83 -15.59
CA PRO A 256 3.75 -0.76 -15.90
C PRO A 256 4.29 -2.20 -15.87
N SER A 257 5.23 -2.52 -16.76
CA SER A 257 5.96 -3.79 -16.84
C SER A 257 6.79 -4.01 -15.57
N GLY A 258 6.10 -4.33 -14.47
CA GLY A 258 6.68 -4.57 -13.16
C GLY A 258 7.00 -6.05 -12.96
N ALA A 259 8.14 -6.32 -12.33
CA ALA A 259 8.49 -7.66 -11.86
C ALA A 259 7.65 -8.02 -10.63
N ARG A 260 7.25 -9.28 -10.53
CA ARG A 260 6.57 -9.80 -9.35
C ARG A 260 7.60 -10.06 -8.24
N ILE A 261 7.28 -9.65 -7.01
CA ILE A 261 8.09 -9.95 -5.83
C ILE A 261 7.47 -11.10 -5.05
N TYR A 262 8.25 -12.17 -4.88
CA TYR A 262 7.91 -13.36 -4.13
C TYR A 262 8.33 -13.18 -2.67
N LYS A 263 7.51 -13.65 -1.73
CA LYS A 263 7.71 -13.42 -0.30
C LYS A 263 7.71 -14.74 0.46
N SER A 264 8.71 -14.92 1.32
CA SER A 264 8.81 -16.04 2.24
C SER A 264 9.16 -15.55 3.65
N TRP A 265 8.54 -16.18 4.65
CA TRP A 265 8.82 -15.95 6.07
C TRP A 265 9.73 -17.07 6.55
N ILE A 266 10.89 -16.73 7.08
CA ILE A 266 11.97 -17.69 7.31
C ILE A 266 12.70 -17.43 8.62
N HIS A 267 13.13 -18.51 9.24
CA HIS A 267 13.90 -18.50 10.49
C HIS A 267 15.32 -18.99 10.24
N VAL A 268 16.32 -18.27 10.74
CA VAL A 268 17.74 -18.66 10.68
C VAL A 268 18.33 -18.55 12.08
N GLY A 269 18.57 -19.70 12.69
CA GLY A 269 18.93 -19.74 14.11
C GLY A 269 17.80 -19.15 14.96
N GLN A 270 18.08 -18.04 15.64
CA GLN A 270 17.12 -17.32 16.51
C GLN A 270 16.58 -16.03 15.87
N ARG A 271 16.85 -15.82 14.57
CA ARG A 271 16.46 -14.61 13.84
C ARG A 271 15.35 -14.93 12.86
N THR A 272 14.43 -13.99 12.69
CA THR A 272 13.29 -14.10 11.78
C THR A 272 13.42 -13.08 10.66
N PHE A 273 13.11 -13.49 9.44
CA PHE A 273 13.20 -12.64 8.26
C PHE A 273 11.98 -12.76 7.37
N LEU A 274 11.62 -11.65 6.74
CA LEU A 274 10.94 -11.67 5.46
C LEU A 274 12.02 -11.66 4.37
N CYS A 275 12.05 -12.71 3.56
CA CYS A 275 12.83 -12.72 2.33
C CYS A 275 11.91 -12.38 1.17
N GLU A 276 12.24 -11.30 0.50
CA GLU A 276 11.62 -10.88 -0.73
C GLU A 276 12.57 -11.17 -1.87
N GLU A 277 12.09 -11.75 -2.96
CA GLU A 277 12.94 -12.09 -4.10
C GLU A 277 12.24 -12.01 -5.45
N THR A 278 13.02 -11.81 -6.49
CA THR A 278 12.60 -11.95 -7.88
C THR A 278 13.80 -12.30 -8.76
N PHE A 279 13.56 -12.75 -9.98
CA PHE A 279 14.64 -13.01 -10.93
C PHE A 279 15.27 -11.69 -11.37
N TYR A 280 16.60 -11.62 -11.32
CA TYR A 280 17.36 -10.44 -11.76
C TYR A 280 17.01 -10.07 -13.21
N ALA A 281 16.83 -11.07 -14.07
CA ALA A 281 16.41 -10.89 -15.46
C ALA A 281 15.10 -10.09 -15.60
N SER A 282 14.20 -10.16 -14.62
CA SER A 282 12.92 -9.42 -14.63
C SER A 282 13.09 -7.92 -14.35
N LEU A 283 14.25 -7.52 -13.80
CA LEU A 283 14.60 -6.14 -13.45
C LEU A 283 15.80 -5.59 -14.26
N ALA A 284 16.43 -6.42 -15.10
CA ALA A 284 17.67 -6.10 -15.77
C ALA A 284 17.53 -4.89 -16.71
N GLU A 285 16.42 -4.77 -17.44
CA GLU A 285 16.15 -3.62 -18.31
C GLU A 285 15.99 -2.33 -17.50
N GLN A 286 15.22 -2.38 -16.41
CA GLN A 286 14.98 -1.22 -15.54
C GLN A 286 16.29 -0.78 -14.84
N PHE A 287 17.14 -1.72 -14.44
CA PHE A 287 18.47 -1.41 -13.91
C PHE A 287 19.41 -0.86 -15.00
N HIS A 288 19.34 -1.36 -16.23
CA HIS A 288 20.12 -0.81 -17.33
C HIS A 288 19.72 0.64 -17.63
N GLU A 289 18.42 0.93 -17.71
CA GLU A 289 17.92 2.30 -17.87
C GLU A 289 18.37 3.21 -16.72
N LEU A 290 18.31 2.72 -15.48
CA LEU A 290 18.77 3.46 -14.31
C LEU A 290 20.27 3.76 -14.35
N ALA A 291 21.09 2.81 -14.84
CA ALA A 291 22.53 3.01 -15.03
C ALA A 291 22.85 4.09 -16.07
N LEU A 292 22.03 4.22 -17.11
CA LEU A 292 22.16 5.27 -18.12
C LEU A 292 21.76 6.65 -17.57
N ALA A 293 20.74 6.72 -16.72
CA ALA A 293 20.27 7.97 -16.14
C ALA A 293 21.19 8.51 -15.04
N GLU A 294 21.82 7.61 -14.25
CA GLU A 294 22.65 7.95 -13.10
C GLU A 294 23.98 7.17 -13.15
N PRO A 295 25.00 7.67 -13.87
CA PRO A 295 26.29 7.00 -13.98
C PRO A 295 26.96 6.82 -12.60
N GLN A 296 27.26 5.58 -12.24
CA GLN A 296 27.88 5.23 -10.95
C GLN A 296 29.25 5.89 -10.74
N PRO A 297 29.61 6.33 -9.52
CA PRO A 297 31.01 6.40 -9.12
C PRO A 297 31.60 4.97 -9.11
N THR A 298 32.81 4.80 -9.63
CA THR A 298 33.47 3.50 -9.82
C THR A 298 33.46 2.65 -8.55
N HIS A 299 32.83 1.47 -8.63
CA HIS A 299 32.81 0.47 -7.55
C HIS A 299 34.23 -0.08 -7.33
N SER A 300 35.02 0.57 -6.49
CA SER A 300 36.23 -0.02 -5.94
C SER A 300 35.85 -0.82 -4.69
N LEU A 301 36.27 -2.10 -4.67
CA LEU A 301 36.21 -3.04 -3.55
C LEU A 301 34.90 -3.84 -3.35
N PHE A 302 34.51 -4.65 -4.35
CA PHE A 302 33.81 -5.90 -4.02
C PHE A 302 34.82 -6.88 -3.41
N ALA A 303 34.85 -6.96 -2.09
CA ALA A 303 35.52 -8.06 -1.41
C ALA A 303 34.76 -9.35 -1.78
N LYS A 304 35.41 -10.23 -2.54
CA LYS A 304 34.91 -11.57 -2.86
C LYS A 304 34.61 -12.32 -1.55
N ALA A 305 33.36 -12.28 -1.09
CA ALA A 305 32.91 -13.18 -0.05
C ALA A 305 32.94 -14.60 -0.63
N ASN A 306 33.56 -15.53 0.11
CA ASN A 306 33.95 -16.85 -0.36
C ASN A 306 32.83 -17.61 -1.09
N ALA A 307 33.07 -17.94 -2.36
CA ALA A 307 32.31 -18.97 -3.07
C ALA A 307 32.47 -20.30 -2.32
N ALA A 308 31.39 -20.80 -1.73
CA ALA A 308 31.35 -22.16 -1.19
C ALA A 308 31.41 -23.17 -2.35
N LYS A 309 32.18 -24.25 -2.19
CA LYS A 309 32.38 -25.27 -3.22
C LYS A 309 31.06 -25.99 -3.59
N PRO A 310 30.85 -26.38 -4.86
CA PRO A 310 29.65 -27.08 -5.29
C PRO A 310 29.68 -28.53 -4.79
N GLY A 311 28.72 -28.89 -3.94
CA GLY A 311 28.58 -30.21 -3.34
C GLY A 311 27.15 -30.75 -3.44
N GLN A 312 26.94 -31.59 -4.44
CA GLN A 312 25.92 -32.63 -4.61
C GLN A 312 24.42 -32.27 -4.52
N LEU A 313 23.82 -32.44 -5.71
CA LEU A 313 22.42 -32.44 -6.07
C LEU A 313 21.62 -33.50 -5.28
N GLY A 314 20.64 -33.06 -4.51
CA GLY A 314 19.66 -33.92 -3.87
C GLY A 314 18.65 -33.10 -3.09
N SER A 315 17.44 -32.94 -3.64
CA SER A 315 16.21 -32.44 -2.99
C SER A 315 16.45 -31.64 -1.70
N SER A 316 17.03 -30.44 -1.82
CA SER A 316 17.48 -29.67 -0.67
C SER A 316 16.44 -28.62 -0.32
N THR A 317 15.76 -28.85 0.80
CA THR A 317 15.28 -27.78 1.67
C THR A 317 16.35 -26.69 1.78
N TRP A 318 16.03 -25.54 1.19
CA TRP A 318 16.66 -24.24 1.33
C TRP A 318 17.23 -24.02 2.75
N SER A 319 18.46 -23.52 2.84
CA SER A 319 18.99 -23.06 4.12
C SER A 319 19.77 -21.76 3.90
N LEU A 320 19.23 -20.65 4.42
CA LEU A 320 19.98 -19.41 4.66
C LEU A 320 21.20 -19.63 5.58
N HIS A 321 21.36 -20.82 6.15
CA HIS A 321 22.52 -21.22 6.96
C HIS A 321 23.86 -21.12 6.22
N ALA A 322 23.87 -21.06 4.88
CA ALA A 322 25.07 -20.80 4.08
C ALA A 322 25.36 -19.31 3.85
N LEU A 323 24.41 -18.40 4.12
CA LEU A 323 24.65 -16.97 4.03
C LEU A 323 25.42 -16.48 5.25
N ALA A 324 26.52 -15.78 5.00
CA ALA A 324 27.21 -14.99 6.00
C ALA A 324 26.36 -13.75 6.33
N LEU A 325 25.30 -13.94 7.12
CA LEU A 325 24.40 -12.85 7.52
C LEU A 325 25.17 -11.80 8.33
N PRO A 326 24.90 -10.50 8.10
CA PRO A 326 25.40 -9.46 9.00
C PRO A 326 25.04 -9.76 10.46
N PRO A 327 25.91 -9.43 11.43
CA PRO A 327 25.67 -9.69 12.84
C PRO A 327 24.33 -9.12 13.31
N SER A 328 23.64 -9.84 14.17
CA SER A 328 22.43 -9.30 14.80
C SER A 328 22.78 -8.09 15.68
N ARG A 329 21.93 -7.07 15.62
CA ARG A 329 22.06 -5.83 16.40
C ARG A 329 20.71 -5.56 17.06
N ALA A 330 20.68 -5.48 18.38
CA ALA A 330 19.49 -5.07 19.11
C ALA A 330 19.05 -3.67 18.69
N ALA A 331 17.74 -3.44 18.59
CA ALA A 331 17.18 -2.11 18.39
C ALA A 331 17.54 -1.22 19.59
N ARG A 332 17.96 0.02 19.33
CA ARG A 332 18.35 0.98 20.36
C ARG A 332 17.86 2.38 20.01
N PRO A 333 17.58 3.23 21.00
CA PRO A 333 17.30 4.64 20.76
C PRO A 333 18.48 5.30 20.04
N SER A 334 18.18 6.10 19.03
CA SER A 334 19.19 6.92 18.34
C SER A 334 19.27 8.30 18.98
N ALA A 335 20.47 8.89 18.97
CA ALA A 335 20.66 10.30 19.31
C ALA A 335 20.31 11.24 18.14
N LYS A 336 20.06 10.68 16.95
CA LYS A 336 19.60 11.46 15.78
C LYS A 336 18.16 11.90 15.96
N GLN A 337 17.79 12.94 15.22
CA GLN A 337 16.43 13.47 15.21
C GLN A 337 15.83 13.33 13.81
N VAL A 338 14.54 12.98 13.76
CA VAL A 338 13.75 13.04 12.53
C VAL A 338 13.70 14.49 12.04
N GLN A 339 13.94 14.70 10.75
CA GLN A 339 13.92 16.03 10.14
C GLN A 339 12.74 16.16 9.18
N VAL A 340 12.32 17.39 8.87
CA VAL A 340 11.32 17.65 7.82
C VAL A 340 12.04 17.93 6.51
N ALA A 341 11.69 17.18 5.46
CA ALA A 341 12.24 17.37 4.14
C ALA A 341 11.70 18.67 3.52
N LYS A 342 12.58 19.43 2.85
CA LYS A 342 12.20 20.65 2.11
C LYS A 342 11.62 20.37 0.73
N ALA A 343 11.86 19.17 0.19
CA ALA A 343 11.46 18.76 -1.15
C ALA A 343 10.83 17.37 -1.13
N ASP A 344 9.99 17.09 -2.12
CA ASP A 344 9.49 15.74 -2.38
C ASP A 344 10.60 14.91 -3.02
N LEU A 345 11.18 14.00 -2.25
CA LEU A 345 12.24 13.09 -2.71
C LEU A 345 11.66 11.81 -3.34
N SER A 346 10.35 11.55 -3.22
CA SER A 346 9.71 10.35 -3.75
C SER A 346 9.71 10.32 -5.29
N GLY A 347 9.65 11.48 -5.93
CA GLY A 347 9.52 11.62 -7.38
C GLY A 347 10.79 11.42 -8.21
N GLN A 348 11.95 11.22 -7.57
CA GLN A 348 13.21 10.99 -8.29
C GLN A 348 13.19 9.65 -9.05
N PRO A 349 13.95 9.53 -10.16
CA PRO A 349 14.09 8.25 -10.87
C PRO A 349 14.56 7.11 -9.94
N GLY A 350 14.12 5.89 -10.24
CA GLY A 350 14.56 4.70 -9.53
C GLY A 350 13.82 3.44 -9.93
N VAL A 351 14.26 2.30 -9.40
CA VAL A 351 13.52 1.04 -9.43
C VAL A 351 12.98 0.78 -8.03
N LEU A 352 11.66 0.78 -7.90
CA LEU A 352 10.95 0.56 -6.64
C LEU A 352 10.73 -0.93 -6.41
N TRP A 353 10.87 -1.37 -5.16
CA TRP A 353 10.65 -2.72 -4.66
C TRP A 353 9.78 -2.66 -3.41
N ASP A 354 8.56 -3.21 -3.46
CA ASP A 354 7.57 -3.02 -2.38
C ASP A 354 7.22 -4.26 -1.54
N TRP A 355 6.91 -3.98 -0.28
CA TRP A 355 5.88 -4.70 0.46
C TRP A 355 4.92 -3.72 1.13
N GLN A 356 3.71 -4.18 1.36
CA GLN A 356 2.69 -3.40 2.07
C GLN A 356 1.92 -4.27 3.04
N THR A 357 1.31 -3.63 4.02
CA THR A 357 0.28 -4.19 4.89
C THR A 357 -1.03 -3.45 4.61
N VAL A 358 -2.12 -4.20 4.62
CA VAL A 358 -3.46 -3.67 4.45
C VAL A 358 -4.40 -4.28 5.48
N LEU A 359 -5.32 -3.47 5.98
CA LEU A 359 -6.45 -3.94 6.77
C LEU A 359 -7.44 -4.68 5.88
N SER A 360 -8.07 -5.68 6.48
CA SER A 360 -9.12 -6.48 5.88
C SER A 360 -10.28 -6.70 6.85
N THR A 361 -11.49 -6.85 6.32
CA THR A 361 -12.66 -7.29 7.08
C THR A 361 -12.95 -8.74 6.74
N ASN A 362 -12.96 -9.61 7.75
CA ASN A 362 -13.30 -11.01 7.60
C ASN A 362 -14.81 -11.25 7.66
N ASN A 363 -15.30 -12.18 6.84
CA ASN A 363 -16.66 -12.71 6.90
C ASN A 363 -17.78 -11.64 6.80
N MET A 364 -17.57 -10.64 5.93
CA MET A 364 -18.51 -9.52 5.75
C MET A 364 -19.89 -10.01 5.29
N VAL A 365 -20.95 -9.47 5.90
CA VAL A 365 -22.34 -9.66 5.47
C VAL A 365 -22.86 -8.32 4.96
N PHE A 366 -23.28 -8.29 3.70
CA PHE A 366 -23.99 -7.16 3.12
C PHE A 366 -25.49 -7.42 3.23
N SER A 367 -26.12 -6.75 4.21
CA SER A 367 -27.55 -6.91 4.49
C SER A 367 -28.44 -6.41 3.37
N GLY A 368 -29.58 -7.09 3.19
CA GLY A 368 -30.53 -6.85 2.09
C GLY A 368 -31.39 -5.58 2.24
N ASP A 369 -31.46 -5.04 3.44
CA ASP A 369 -32.24 -3.86 3.82
C ASP A 369 -31.41 -2.56 3.84
N MET A 370 -30.13 -2.63 3.45
CA MET A 370 -29.21 -1.49 3.44
C MET A 370 -28.64 -1.22 2.05
N THR A 371 -28.38 0.06 1.77
CA THR A 371 -27.48 0.45 0.69
C THR A 371 -26.08 0.64 1.26
N TRP A 372 -25.10 0.01 0.64
CA TRP A 372 -23.68 0.14 0.98
C TRP A 372 -23.01 1.04 -0.04
N PHE A 373 -22.17 1.96 0.42
CA PHE A 373 -21.44 2.89 -0.43
C PHE A 373 -19.94 2.79 -0.18
N VAL A 374 -19.17 2.59 -1.24
CA VAL A 374 -17.70 2.64 -1.22
C VAL A 374 -17.25 3.90 -1.95
N PRO A 375 -16.75 4.92 -1.24
CA PRO A 375 -16.28 6.14 -1.88
C PRO A 375 -14.97 5.90 -2.65
N SER A 376 -14.65 6.82 -3.56
CA SER A 376 -13.55 6.65 -4.54
C SER A 376 -12.16 6.58 -3.91
N ASN A 377 -12.01 7.12 -2.71
CA ASN A 377 -10.79 7.16 -1.90
C ASN A 377 -10.77 6.11 -0.76
N ALA A 378 -11.76 5.21 -0.70
CA ALA A 378 -11.79 4.16 0.31
C ALA A 378 -11.20 2.86 -0.20
N ASN A 379 -10.47 2.20 0.69
CA ASN A 379 -10.04 0.83 0.52
C ASN A 379 -11.03 -0.13 1.17
N VAL A 380 -11.43 -1.20 0.49
CA VAL A 380 -12.27 -2.27 1.04
C VAL A 380 -11.64 -3.60 0.66
N ASN A 381 -10.94 -4.22 1.61
CA ASN A 381 -10.38 -5.55 1.45
C ASN A 381 -11.22 -6.52 2.28
N LEU A 382 -11.76 -7.55 1.63
CA LEU A 382 -12.58 -8.56 2.28
C LEU A 382 -11.86 -9.90 2.25
N ALA A 383 -11.90 -10.62 3.36
CA ALA A 383 -11.33 -11.95 3.50
C ALA A 383 -12.35 -12.92 4.13
N GLY A 384 -12.08 -14.22 4.03
CA GLY A 384 -13.02 -15.27 4.43
C GLY A 384 -14.27 -15.32 3.53
N THR A 385 -15.44 -15.57 4.12
CA THR A 385 -16.69 -15.73 3.37
C THR A 385 -17.50 -14.44 3.36
N THR A 386 -17.54 -13.75 2.21
CA THR A 386 -18.44 -12.61 2.02
C THR A 386 -19.85 -13.08 1.65
N THR A 387 -20.85 -12.67 2.42
CA THR A 387 -22.27 -12.98 2.19
C THR A 387 -23.00 -11.78 1.64
N LEU A 388 -23.70 -11.96 0.51
CA LEU A 388 -24.62 -10.98 -0.05
C LEU A 388 -26.05 -11.47 0.20
N GLU A 389 -26.79 -10.79 1.06
CA GLU A 389 -28.21 -11.10 1.25
C GLU A 389 -29.03 -10.66 0.03
N GLY A 390 -30.21 -11.26 -0.13
CA GLY A 390 -31.15 -10.84 -1.17
C GLY A 390 -31.50 -9.36 -1.02
N ASN A 391 -31.54 -8.62 -2.13
CA ASN A 391 -31.76 -7.16 -2.19
C ASN A 391 -30.62 -6.27 -1.68
N ALA A 392 -29.45 -6.82 -1.31
CA ALA A 392 -28.31 -5.98 -0.95
C ALA A 392 -27.90 -5.08 -2.13
N VAL A 393 -27.77 -3.78 -1.88
CA VAL A 393 -27.32 -2.80 -2.89
C VAL A 393 -25.94 -2.30 -2.51
N ILE A 394 -24.96 -2.47 -3.40
CA ILE A 394 -23.60 -1.98 -3.22
C ILE A 394 -23.29 -0.99 -4.34
N LYS A 395 -23.03 0.26 -3.98
CA LYS A 395 -22.62 1.33 -4.88
C LYS A 395 -21.15 1.63 -4.68
N ILE A 396 -20.38 1.59 -5.76
CA ILE A 396 -18.94 1.87 -5.73
C ILE A 396 -18.71 3.12 -6.57
N ALA A 397 -18.18 4.17 -5.95
CA ALA A 397 -17.82 5.38 -6.66
C ALA A 397 -16.65 5.09 -7.63
N PRO A 398 -16.64 5.70 -8.81
CA PRO A 398 -15.50 5.60 -9.73
C PRO A 398 -14.23 6.04 -9.02
N LYS A 399 -13.17 5.23 -9.10
CA LYS A 399 -11.86 5.66 -8.60
C LYS A 399 -11.40 6.84 -9.43
N LEU A 400 -11.14 7.96 -8.75
CA LEU A 400 -10.33 9.01 -9.35
C LEU A 400 -8.93 8.44 -9.59
N PRO A 401 -8.21 8.83 -10.65
CA PRO A 401 -6.81 8.48 -10.80
C PRO A 401 -6.02 9.13 -9.65
N GLN A 402 -5.90 8.41 -8.54
CA GLN A 402 -5.03 8.79 -7.45
C GLN A 402 -3.60 8.42 -7.83
N ARG A 403 -2.67 9.32 -7.50
CA ARG A 403 -1.23 9.05 -7.50
C ARG A 403 -1.01 7.89 -6.52
N THR A 404 -0.88 6.67 -7.07
CA THR A 404 -0.38 5.44 -6.45
C THR A 404 -1.02 5.00 -5.12
N THR A 405 -2.10 4.23 -5.19
CA THR A 405 -2.33 3.05 -4.32
C THR A 405 -3.17 2.01 -5.09
N ARG A 406 -2.65 0.78 -5.21
CA ARG A 406 -3.26 -0.31 -6.00
C ARG A 406 -3.90 -1.37 -5.11
N PHE A 407 -5.00 -1.95 -5.59
CA PHE A 407 -5.73 -3.01 -4.91
C PHE A 407 -5.56 -4.36 -5.59
N SER A 408 -5.64 -5.42 -4.80
CA SER A 408 -5.85 -6.79 -5.25
C SER A 408 -7.33 -7.20 -5.12
N LYS A 409 -7.82 -8.02 -6.06
CA LYS A 409 -9.18 -8.59 -6.07
C LYS A 409 -9.23 -9.85 -5.18
N PRO A 410 -10.27 -10.07 -4.34
CA PRO A 410 -10.41 -11.34 -3.63
C PRO A 410 -10.93 -12.47 -4.53
N SER A 411 -10.56 -13.70 -4.18
CA SER A 411 -10.93 -14.96 -4.82
C SER A 411 -12.28 -15.50 -4.33
N ARG A 412 -13.13 -15.89 -5.29
CA ARG A 412 -14.34 -16.75 -5.18
C ARG A 412 -15.51 -16.21 -4.33
N SER A 413 -16.57 -15.74 -5.00
CA SER A 413 -17.90 -15.54 -4.40
C SER A 413 -18.73 -16.83 -4.49
N MET A 414 -19.45 -17.18 -3.42
CA MET A 414 -20.50 -18.19 -3.46
C MET A 414 -21.85 -17.49 -3.26
N ALA A 415 -22.66 -17.43 -4.32
CA ALA A 415 -24.04 -17.01 -4.22
C ALA A 415 -24.89 -18.21 -3.75
N ARG A 416 -25.59 -18.06 -2.62
CA ARG A 416 -26.73 -18.93 -2.27
C ARG A 416 -27.96 -18.05 -2.10
N SER A 417 -28.85 -18.02 -3.10
CA SER A 417 -30.30 -18.09 -2.86
C SER A 417 -31.07 -18.27 -4.18
N SER A 418 -32.28 -18.81 -4.06
CA SER A 418 -33.30 -18.97 -5.11
C SER A 418 -34.17 -17.72 -5.32
N ALA A 419 -33.62 -16.52 -5.12
CA ALA A 419 -34.27 -15.24 -5.36
C ALA A 419 -33.32 -14.29 -6.10
N SER A 420 -33.89 -13.26 -6.76
CA SER A 420 -33.24 -12.37 -7.73
C SER A 420 -31.78 -12.02 -7.43
N PRO A 421 -30.88 -12.05 -8.44
CA PRO A 421 -29.47 -11.80 -8.23
C PRO A 421 -29.20 -10.40 -7.66
N PRO A 422 -28.21 -10.25 -6.77
CA PRO A 422 -27.83 -8.96 -6.22
C PRO A 422 -27.39 -7.99 -7.32
N ALA A 423 -27.77 -6.72 -7.19
CA ALA A 423 -27.43 -5.67 -8.14
C ALA A 423 -26.15 -4.95 -7.72
N ILE A 424 -25.08 -5.12 -8.52
CA ILE A 424 -23.85 -4.31 -8.43
C ILE A 424 -23.94 -3.28 -9.55
N ALA A 425 -24.02 -2.00 -9.20
CA ALA A 425 -24.13 -0.91 -10.18
C ALA A 425 -22.97 0.09 -10.00
N PRO A 426 -22.35 0.56 -11.09
CA PRO A 426 -21.52 1.76 -11.03
C PRO A 426 -22.37 2.95 -10.58
N ALA A 427 -21.82 3.79 -9.71
CA ALA A 427 -22.49 4.99 -9.22
C ALA A 427 -22.60 6.07 -10.31
#